data_AF-A0A0C3MLY5-F1
#
_entry.id   AF-A0A0C3MLY5-F1
#
_cell.length_a   1.000
_cell.length_b   1.000
_cell.length_c   1.000
_cell.angle_alpha   90.00
_cell.angle_beta   90.00
_cell.angle_gamma   90.00
#
_symmetry.space_group_name_H-M   'P 1'
#
loop_
_entity.id
_entity.type
_entity.pdbx_description
1 polymer ?
#
loop_
_entity_poly.entity_id
_entity_poly.type
_entity_poly.pdbx_seq_one_letter_code
_entity_poly.pdbx_strand_id
1 'polypeptide(L)'
;DDYRKFRENLKNVRHVAILGAGLIGCEFANDLVAKGYQVSIFDVSPQPLGRLLPPEAGQFFREKLAAAGVNFLLDTTVEKINKENGRYHLHYKKGGVVQADMVLSAIGLKPRTSLAVAAGIQINRGIAVDRYLQTSIQNIYALGDCAEVAGKVLPFILPISHAG
;
A
#
# COMPACT_ATOMS: atom_id res chain seq x y z
N ASP A 1 -11.97 -10.88 -2.86
CA ASP A 1 -12.67 -11.08 -1.57
C ASP A 1 -12.40 -10.01 -0.53
N ASP A 2 -11.15 -9.58 -0.33
CA ASP A 2 -10.82 -8.59 0.71
C ASP A 2 -11.55 -7.26 0.54
N TYR A 3 -11.67 -6.74 -0.69
CA TYR A 3 -12.43 -5.52 -0.96
C TYR A 3 -13.93 -5.66 -0.63
N ARG A 4 -14.53 -6.84 -0.86
CA ARG A 4 -15.93 -7.11 -0.53
C ARG A 4 -16.13 -7.07 0.99
N LYS A 5 -15.28 -7.79 1.74
CA LYS A 5 -15.27 -7.78 3.20
C LYS A 5 -15.05 -6.37 3.76
N PHE A 6 -14.11 -5.63 3.18
CA PHE A 6 -13.86 -4.23 3.53
C PHE A 6 -15.13 -3.39 3.36
N ARG A 7 -15.77 -3.44 2.19
CA ARG A 7 -17.02 -2.71 1.90
C ARG A 7 -18.15 -3.09 2.84
N GLU A 8 -18.33 -4.37 3.15
CA GLU A 8 -19.37 -4.84 4.08
C GLU A 8 -19.15 -4.29 5.49
N ASN A 9 -17.90 -4.21 5.93
CA ASN A 9 -17.52 -3.70 7.24
C ASN A 9 -17.58 -2.17 7.35
N LEU A 10 -17.77 -1.43 6.25
CA LEU A 10 -17.86 0.03 6.28
C LEU A 10 -19.22 0.58 6.75
N LYS A 11 -20.26 -0.26 6.89
CA LYS A 11 -21.65 0.18 7.13
C LYS A 11 -21.83 1.04 8.39
N ASN A 12 -20.99 0.85 9.42
CA ASN A 12 -21.04 1.59 10.69
C ASN A 12 -19.71 2.30 11.02
N VAL A 13 -18.87 2.50 10.02
CA VAL A 13 -17.57 3.16 10.18
C VAL A 13 -17.73 4.64 9.90
N ARG A 14 -17.17 5.49 10.76
CA ARG A 14 -17.07 6.94 10.50
C ARG A 14 -15.65 7.34 10.19
N HIS A 15 -14.67 6.71 10.84
CA HIS A 15 -13.25 7.02 10.69
C HIS A 15 -12.43 5.79 10.30
N VAL A 16 -11.74 5.88 9.16
CA VAL A 16 -10.76 4.90 8.69
C VAL A 16 -9.33 5.44 8.91
N ALA A 17 -8.52 4.70 9.66
CA ALA A 17 -7.08 4.90 9.68
C ALA A 17 -6.42 4.02 8.61
N ILE A 18 -5.57 4.60 7.77
CA ILE A 18 -4.86 3.90 6.70
C ILE A 18 -3.37 3.90 7.04
N LEU A 19 -2.74 2.73 7.02
CA LEU A 19 -1.30 2.57 7.20
C LEU A 19 -0.65 2.49 5.81
N GLY A 20 0.08 3.51 5.41
CA GLY A 20 0.74 3.62 4.11
C GLY A 20 0.14 4.74 3.25
N ALA A 21 0.99 5.69 2.86
CA ALA A 21 0.73 6.78 1.92
C ALA A 21 1.29 6.48 0.52
N GLY A 22 1.41 5.20 0.15
CA GLY A 22 1.68 4.76 -1.22
C GLY A 22 0.46 4.94 -2.13
N LEU A 23 0.58 4.47 -3.39
CA LEU A 23 -0.47 4.60 -4.41
C LEU A 23 -1.84 4.10 -3.91
N ILE A 24 -1.87 2.84 -3.47
CA ILE A 24 -3.08 2.17 -2.97
C ILE A 24 -3.69 2.93 -1.78
N GLY A 25 -2.87 3.32 -0.80
CA GLY A 25 -3.37 4.04 0.37
C GLY A 25 -3.99 5.39 0.02
N CYS A 26 -3.40 6.13 -0.92
CA CYS A 26 -3.92 7.41 -1.38
C CYS A 26 -5.20 7.26 -2.22
N GLU A 27 -5.30 6.22 -3.06
CA GLU A 27 -6.52 5.91 -3.82
C GLU A 27 -7.70 5.57 -2.89
N PHE A 28 -7.46 4.71 -1.89
CA PHE A 28 -8.48 4.41 -0.87
C PHE A 28 -8.88 5.66 -0.09
N ALA A 29 -7.92 6.49 0.30
CA ALA A 29 -8.20 7.72 1.03
C ALA A 29 -9.08 8.67 0.21
N ASN A 30 -8.78 8.85 -1.08
CA ASN A 30 -9.58 9.67 -1.98
C ASN A 30 -11.02 9.13 -2.11
N ASP A 31 -11.19 7.83 -2.34
CA ASP A 31 -12.54 7.21 -2.46
C ASP A 31 -13.34 7.29 -1.15
N LEU A 32 -12.68 7.09 -0.01
CA LEU A 32 -13.33 7.15 1.30
C LEU A 32 -13.74 8.57 1.68
N VAL A 33 -12.86 9.55 1.48
CA VAL A 33 -13.19 10.96 1.73
C VAL A 33 -14.32 11.43 0.82
N ALA A 34 -14.31 11.05 -0.47
CA ALA A 34 -15.40 11.36 -1.39
C ALA A 34 -16.75 10.74 -0.97
N LYS A 35 -16.74 9.70 -0.15
CA LYS A 35 -17.92 9.04 0.43
C LYS A 35 -18.28 9.54 1.83
N GLY A 36 -17.60 10.57 2.33
CA GLY A 36 -17.89 11.21 3.62
C GLY A 36 -17.25 10.54 4.84
N TYR A 37 -16.33 9.60 4.66
CA TYR A 37 -15.57 9.03 5.78
C TYR A 37 -14.49 10.02 6.23
N GLN A 38 -14.27 10.10 7.54
CA GLN A 38 -13.04 10.69 8.07
C GLN A 38 -11.87 9.75 7.77
N VAL A 39 -10.76 10.27 7.27
CA VAL A 39 -9.59 9.47 6.91
C VAL A 39 -8.32 10.05 7.53
N SER A 40 -7.56 9.19 8.22
CA SER A 40 -6.20 9.49 8.66
C SER A 40 -5.22 8.54 7.99
N ILE A 41 -4.19 9.05 7.30
CA ILE A 41 -3.12 8.23 6.71
C ILE A 41 -1.84 8.36 7.55
N PHE A 42 -1.19 7.24 7.83
CA PHE A 42 0.12 7.19 8.47
C PHE A 42 1.18 6.72 7.48
N ASP A 43 2.33 7.38 7.42
CA ASP A 43 3.48 6.87 6.66
C ASP A 43 4.82 7.35 7.25
N VAL A 44 5.83 6.51 7.13
CA VAL A 44 7.22 6.80 7.53
C VAL A 44 7.88 7.81 6.59
N SER A 45 7.41 7.91 5.36
CA SER A 45 7.84 8.91 4.39
C SER A 45 7.33 10.30 4.79
N PRO A 46 8.11 11.37 4.55
CA PRO A 46 7.66 12.74 4.82
C PRO A 46 6.62 13.24 3.79
N GLN A 47 6.36 12.48 2.72
CA GLN A 47 5.41 12.83 1.67
C GLN A 47 4.62 11.60 1.18
N PRO A 48 3.37 11.77 0.71
CA PRO A 48 2.67 10.72 -0.01
C PRO A 48 3.40 10.38 -1.32
N LEU A 49 3.25 9.15 -1.78
CA LEU A 49 3.83 8.66 -3.03
C LEU A 49 5.35 8.87 -3.13
N GLY A 50 6.08 8.91 -2.00
CA GLY A 50 7.51 9.26 -1.98
C GLY A 50 8.47 8.35 -2.76
N ARG A 51 8.01 7.16 -3.20
CA ARG A 51 8.77 6.27 -4.11
C ARG A 51 8.44 6.48 -5.59
N LEU A 52 7.37 7.21 -5.88
CA LEU A 52 6.81 7.37 -7.23
C LEU A 52 6.90 8.82 -7.74
N LEU A 53 6.87 9.80 -6.84
CA LEU A 53 6.84 11.22 -7.20
C LEU A 53 8.07 11.97 -6.65
N PRO A 54 8.60 12.95 -7.41
CA PRO A 54 9.55 13.92 -6.86
C PRO A 54 8.89 14.80 -5.78
N PRO A 55 9.67 15.49 -4.93
CA PRO A 55 9.16 16.27 -3.81
C PRO A 55 8.09 17.31 -4.17
N GLU A 56 8.27 18.07 -5.24
CA GLU A 56 7.31 19.12 -5.63
C GLU A 56 5.95 18.52 -6.01
N ALA A 57 5.96 17.41 -6.75
CA ALA A 57 4.74 16.70 -7.13
C ALA A 57 4.08 16.02 -5.91
N GLY A 58 4.87 15.47 -4.99
CA GLY A 58 4.39 14.90 -3.74
C GLY A 58 3.73 15.94 -2.83
N GLN A 59 4.29 17.14 -2.74
CA GLN A 59 3.72 18.26 -2.00
C GLN A 59 2.39 18.70 -2.61
N PHE A 60 2.36 18.95 -3.93
CA PHE A 60 1.13 19.32 -4.64
C PHE A 60 0.03 18.27 -4.42
N PHE A 61 0.37 16.98 -4.53
CA PHE A 61 -0.56 15.89 -4.31
C PHE A 61 -1.08 15.85 -2.86
N ARG A 62 -0.20 16.02 -1.88
CA ARG A 62 -0.56 16.12 -0.46
C ARG A 62 -1.55 17.25 -0.21
N GLU A 63 -1.27 18.43 -0.73
CA GLU A 63 -2.13 19.62 -0.55
C GLU A 63 -3.54 19.39 -1.12
N LYS A 64 -3.64 18.77 -2.30
CA LYS A 64 -4.93 18.45 -2.91
C LYS A 64 -5.76 17.44 -2.11
N LEU A 65 -5.15 16.34 -1.68
CA LEU A 65 -5.86 15.34 -0.86
C LEU A 65 -6.19 15.88 0.55
N ALA A 66 -5.30 16.68 1.13
CA ALA A 66 -5.57 17.33 2.41
C ALA A 66 -6.77 18.29 2.29
N ALA A 67 -6.82 19.10 1.23
CA ALA A 67 -7.95 19.98 0.95
C ALA A 67 -9.26 19.22 0.70
N ALA A 68 -9.19 17.99 0.17
CA ALA A 68 -10.35 17.12 0.04
C ALA A 68 -10.86 16.57 1.39
N GLY A 69 -10.01 16.51 2.42
CA GLY A 69 -10.37 16.05 3.77
C GLY A 69 -9.49 14.93 4.34
N VAL A 70 -8.41 14.53 3.65
CA VAL A 70 -7.48 13.53 4.17
C VAL A 70 -6.57 14.14 5.24
N ASN A 71 -6.55 13.55 6.43
CA ASN A 71 -5.59 13.90 7.47
C ASN A 71 -4.28 13.09 7.32
N PHE A 72 -3.18 13.76 7.00
CA PHE A 72 -1.88 13.12 6.82
C PHE A 72 -1.03 13.18 8.10
N LEU A 73 -0.68 12.01 8.65
CA LEU A 73 0.32 11.82 9.70
C LEU A 73 1.57 11.21 9.06
N LEU A 74 2.42 12.08 8.52
CA LEU A 74 3.64 11.70 7.79
C LEU A 74 4.88 11.80 8.67
N ASP A 75 5.98 11.22 8.18
CA ASP A 75 7.23 11.14 8.91
C ASP A 75 7.00 10.54 10.33
N THR A 76 6.17 9.50 10.38
CA THR A 76 5.83 8.81 11.63
C THR A 76 5.43 7.37 11.36
N THR A 77 5.40 6.54 12.41
CA THR A 77 4.90 5.17 12.31
C THR A 77 3.94 4.91 13.46
N VAL A 78 2.92 4.10 13.20
CA VAL A 78 2.12 3.50 14.25
C VAL A 78 2.96 2.42 14.92
N GLU A 79 3.08 2.50 16.25
CA GLU A 79 3.88 1.60 17.07
C GLU A 79 3.01 0.56 17.78
N LYS A 80 1.76 0.93 18.09
CA LYS A 80 0.81 0.06 18.78
C LYS A 80 -0.62 0.35 18.33
N ILE A 81 -1.40 -0.71 18.15
CA ILE A 81 -2.84 -0.64 17.89
C ILE A 81 -3.56 -1.42 18.98
N ASN A 82 -4.34 -0.74 19.80
CA ASN A 82 -5.24 -1.35 20.79
C ASN A 82 -6.68 -1.29 20.30
N LYS A 83 -7.54 -2.19 20.79
CA LYS A 83 -8.98 -2.12 20.54
C LYS A 83 -9.72 -2.01 21.88
N GLU A 84 -10.40 -0.89 22.09
CA GLU A 84 -11.11 -0.57 23.32
C GLU A 84 -12.48 0.01 22.97
N ASN A 85 -13.54 -0.41 23.67
CA ASN A 85 -14.92 0.06 23.45
C ASN A 85 -15.36 0.02 21.97
N GLY A 86 -14.90 -1.00 21.22
CA GLY A 86 -15.23 -1.18 19.81
C GLY A 86 -14.43 -0.34 18.82
N ARG A 87 -13.51 0.53 19.28
CA ARG A 87 -12.69 1.40 18.44
C ARG A 87 -11.20 1.05 18.53
N TYR A 88 -10.46 1.34 17.48
CA TYR A 88 -9.01 1.18 17.42
C TYR A 88 -8.32 2.45 17.94
N HIS A 89 -7.29 2.27 18.75
CA HIS A 89 -6.43 3.34 19.26
C HIS A 89 -5.03 3.13 18.70
N LEU A 90 -4.63 3.97 17.74
CA LEU A 90 -3.35 3.92 17.05
C LEU A 90 -2.37 4.87 17.73
N HIS A 91 -1.44 4.33 18.50
CA HIS A 91 -0.34 5.07 19.11
C HIS A 91 0.78 5.18 18.09
N TYR A 92 1.24 6.40 17.81
CA TYR A 92 2.28 6.65 16.82
C TYR A 92 3.46 7.40 17.43
N LYS A 93 4.65 7.19 16.85
CA LYS A 93 5.95 7.60 17.39
C LYS A 93 6.06 9.08 17.78
N LYS A 94 5.28 9.96 17.15
CA LYS A 94 5.23 11.40 17.49
C LYS A 94 4.37 11.70 18.74
N GLY A 95 4.04 10.68 19.55
CA GLY A 95 3.45 10.81 20.89
C GLY A 95 1.93 10.99 20.91
N GLY A 96 1.25 10.94 19.77
CA GLY A 96 -0.20 11.07 19.70
C GLY A 96 -0.93 9.74 19.62
N VAL A 97 -2.26 9.83 19.74
CA VAL A 97 -3.19 8.70 19.55
C VAL A 97 -4.27 9.14 18.58
N VAL A 98 -4.51 8.33 17.55
CA VAL A 98 -5.69 8.47 16.69
C VAL A 98 -6.66 7.35 17.02
N GLN A 99 -7.91 7.71 17.30
CA GLN A 99 -9.00 6.74 17.39
C GLN A 99 -9.60 6.54 16.00
N ALA A 100 -9.87 5.31 15.61
CA ALA A 100 -10.54 4.99 14.35
C ALA A 100 -11.47 3.80 14.53
N ASP A 101 -12.49 3.68 13.68
CA ASP A 101 -13.43 2.54 13.75
C ASP A 101 -12.91 1.37 12.91
N MET A 102 -12.03 1.67 11.95
CA MET A 102 -11.38 0.68 11.08
C MET A 102 -9.93 1.06 10.81
N VAL A 103 -9.07 0.04 10.70
CA VAL A 103 -7.70 0.18 10.23
C VAL A 103 -7.53 -0.57 8.92
N LEU A 104 -7.06 0.12 7.87
CA LEU A 104 -6.71 -0.44 6.58
C LEU A 104 -5.18 -0.47 6.43
N SER A 105 -4.60 -1.65 6.20
CA SER A 105 -3.17 -1.79 5.92
C SER A 105 -2.91 -1.68 4.42
N ALA A 106 -2.15 -0.66 4.02
CA ALA A 106 -1.74 -0.36 2.65
C ALA A 106 -0.23 -0.02 2.55
N ILE A 107 0.59 -0.60 3.44
CA ILE A 107 2.03 -0.28 3.59
C ILE A 107 2.90 -0.72 2.40
N GLY A 108 2.39 -1.58 1.53
CA GLY A 108 3.06 -2.04 0.33
C GLY A 108 2.77 -3.50 -0.01
N LEU A 109 3.27 -3.92 -1.17
CA LEU A 109 3.14 -5.28 -1.67
C LEU A 109 4.49 -6.01 -1.60
N LYS A 110 4.44 -7.29 -1.26
CA LYS A 110 5.60 -8.20 -1.25
C LYS A 110 5.31 -9.39 -2.18
N PRO A 111 6.21 -9.72 -3.12
CA PRO A 111 6.08 -10.91 -3.95
C PRO A 111 5.89 -12.19 -3.11
N ARG A 112 5.00 -13.07 -3.57
CA ARG A 112 4.79 -14.39 -2.95
C ARG A 112 5.79 -15.39 -3.53
N THR A 113 6.81 -15.74 -2.73
CA THR A 113 7.93 -16.59 -3.18
C THR A 113 7.96 -17.96 -2.52
N SER A 114 7.05 -18.27 -1.59
CA SER A 114 7.11 -19.50 -0.78
C SER A 114 7.09 -20.78 -1.62
N LEU A 115 6.24 -20.85 -2.65
CA LEU A 115 6.16 -22.01 -3.53
C LEU A 115 7.44 -22.18 -4.37
N ALA A 116 7.97 -21.07 -4.89
CA ALA A 116 9.23 -21.07 -5.66
C ALA A 116 10.41 -21.56 -4.80
N VAL A 117 10.50 -21.08 -3.56
CA VAL A 117 11.50 -21.55 -2.59
C VAL A 117 11.36 -23.06 -2.35
N ALA A 118 10.14 -23.55 -2.09
CA ALA A 118 9.89 -24.96 -1.87
C ALA A 118 10.23 -25.83 -3.10
N ALA A 119 10.10 -25.28 -4.31
CA ALA A 119 10.44 -25.94 -5.56
C ALA A 119 11.93 -25.84 -5.94
N GLY A 120 12.77 -25.17 -5.12
CA GLY A 120 14.20 -24.96 -5.42
C GLY A 120 14.46 -23.92 -6.52
N ILE A 121 13.47 -23.07 -6.83
CA ILE A 121 13.62 -21.96 -7.78
C ILE A 121 14.36 -20.81 -7.10
N GLN A 122 15.31 -20.22 -7.80
CA GLN A 122 16.05 -19.05 -7.32
C GLN A 122 15.11 -17.85 -7.09
N ILE A 123 15.28 -17.18 -5.96
CA ILE A 123 14.53 -15.97 -5.59
C ILE A 123 15.47 -14.88 -5.11
N ASN A 124 14.97 -13.63 -5.13
CA ASN A 124 15.55 -12.50 -4.41
C ASN A 124 14.41 -11.73 -3.72
N ARG A 125 14.03 -10.54 -4.22
CA ARG A 125 12.84 -9.83 -3.78
C ARG A 125 11.57 -10.49 -4.36
N GLY A 126 11.66 -11.03 -5.57
CA GLY A 126 10.64 -11.87 -6.21
C GLY A 126 11.21 -13.21 -6.72
N ILE A 127 10.41 -13.95 -7.49
CA ILE A 127 10.86 -15.14 -8.22
C ILE A 127 11.82 -14.66 -9.32
N ALA A 128 13.09 -15.05 -9.25
CA ALA A 128 14.10 -14.56 -10.17
C ALA A 128 13.87 -15.16 -11.56
N VAL A 129 13.72 -14.29 -12.56
CA VAL A 129 13.58 -14.70 -13.96
C VAL A 129 14.44 -13.85 -14.88
N ASP A 130 14.81 -14.44 -16.01
CA ASP A 130 15.48 -13.73 -17.09
C ASP A 130 14.51 -12.83 -17.89
N ARG A 131 15.00 -12.20 -18.96
CA ARG A 131 14.20 -11.32 -19.82
C ARG A 131 13.13 -12.07 -20.65
N TYR A 132 13.25 -13.39 -20.75
CA TYR A 132 12.27 -14.29 -21.37
C TYR A 132 11.30 -14.88 -20.34
N LEU A 133 11.34 -14.38 -19.09
CA LEU A 133 10.49 -14.79 -17.97
C LEU A 133 10.79 -16.19 -17.44
N GLN A 134 11.90 -16.80 -17.87
CA GLN A 134 12.29 -18.14 -17.46
C GLN A 134 12.97 -18.10 -16.09
N THR A 135 12.58 -19.00 -15.21
CA THR A 135 13.20 -19.18 -13.90
C THR A 135 14.54 -19.94 -14.00
N SER A 136 15.18 -20.20 -12.86
CA SER A 136 16.37 -21.07 -12.79
C SER A 136 16.10 -22.53 -13.14
N ILE A 137 14.82 -22.96 -13.24
CA ILE A 137 14.43 -24.32 -13.62
C ILE A 137 13.84 -24.30 -15.03
N GLN A 138 14.33 -25.19 -15.90
CA GLN A 138 13.87 -25.30 -17.28
C GLN A 138 12.36 -25.56 -17.34
N ASN A 139 11.68 -24.92 -18.29
CA ASN A 139 10.24 -25.01 -18.52
C ASN A 139 9.35 -24.44 -17.39
N ILE A 140 9.93 -23.75 -16.41
CA ILE A 140 9.17 -23.01 -15.38
C ILE A 140 9.40 -21.52 -15.56
N TYR A 141 8.31 -20.76 -15.61
CA TYR A 141 8.28 -19.33 -15.88
C TYR A 141 7.49 -18.59 -14.79
N ALA A 142 7.77 -17.30 -14.60
CA ALA A 142 7.01 -16.43 -13.70
C ALA A 142 6.83 -15.02 -14.29
N LEU A 143 5.67 -14.42 -14.07
CA LEU A 143 5.32 -13.08 -14.56
C LEU A 143 4.42 -12.33 -13.58
N GLY A 144 4.35 -11.00 -13.74
CA GLY A 144 3.56 -10.12 -12.88
C GLY A 144 4.20 -9.89 -11.51
N ASP A 145 3.40 -9.52 -10.52
CA ASP A 145 3.84 -9.07 -9.19
C ASP A 145 4.73 -10.06 -8.42
N CYS A 146 4.66 -11.36 -8.74
CA CYS A 146 5.50 -12.36 -8.09
C CYS A 146 6.92 -12.42 -8.68
N ALA A 147 7.12 -11.91 -9.90
CA ALA A 147 8.36 -12.05 -10.65
C ALA A 147 9.33 -10.89 -10.38
N GLU A 148 10.61 -11.22 -10.37
CA GLU A 148 11.72 -10.29 -10.43
C GLU A 148 12.41 -10.46 -11.78
N VAL A 149 12.04 -9.64 -12.75
CA VAL A 149 12.53 -9.72 -14.13
C VAL A 149 13.83 -8.93 -14.24
N ALA A 150 14.95 -9.62 -14.45
CA ALA A 150 16.27 -9.00 -14.55
C ALA A 150 16.56 -8.00 -13.40
N GLY A 151 16.27 -8.40 -12.16
CA GLY A 151 16.49 -7.62 -10.95
C GLY A 151 15.40 -6.58 -10.63
N LYS A 152 14.28 -6.56 -11.38
CA LYS A 152 13.21 -5.57 -11.21
C LYS A 152 11.90 -6.24 -10.78
N VAL A 153 11.34 -5.77 -9.66
CA VAL A 153 9.97 -6.10 -9.22
C VAL A 153 9.10 -4.87 -9.43
N LEU A 154 8.16 -4.97 -10.37
CA LEU A 154 7.33 -3.88 -10.87
C LEU A 154 5.85 -4.26 -10.73
N PRO A 155 5.21 -4.04 -9.57
CA PRO A 155 3.84 -4.48 -9.30
C PRO A 155 2.82 -3.49 -9.88
N PHE A 156 2.81 -3.35 -11.21
CA PHE A 156 1.90 -2.50 -11.95
C PHE A 156 1.76 -2.96 -13.40
N ILE A 157 0.72 -2.47 -14.06
CA ILE A 157 0.52 -2.62 -15.50
C ILE A 157 0.93 -1.30 -16.16
N LEU A 158 1.84 -1.35 -17.13
CA LEU A 158 2.19 -0.17 -17.92
C LEU A 158 1.03 0.22 -18.85
N PRO A 159 0.74 1.52 -18.99
CA PRO A 159 -0.21 1.97 -20.00
C PRO A 159 0.22 1.54 -21.41
N ILE A 160 -0.77 1.25 -22.27
CA ILE A 160 -0.55 0.77 -23.64
C ILE A 160 0.24 1.75 -24.51
N SER A 161 0.32 3.02 -24.11
CA SER A 161 1.12 4.06 -24.79
C SER A 161 2.62 3.78 -24.83
N HIS A 162 3.09 2.76 -24.11
CA HIS A 162 4.49 2.32 -24.08
C HIS A 162 4.73 1.02 -24.85
N ALA A 163 3.73 0.50 -25.57
CA ALA A 163 3.89 -0.60 -26.52
C ALA A 163 4.40 -0.04 -27.86
N GLY A 164 5.66 0.38 -27.88
CA GLY A 164 6.40 0.75 -29.07
C GLY A 164 7.48 -0.28 -29.37
#